data_AF-A0A6J8CGH1-F1
#
_entry.id   AF-A0A6J8CGH1-F1
#
_cell.length_a   1.000
_cell.length_b   1.000
_cell.length_c   1.000
_cell.angle_alpha   90.00
_cell.angle_beta   90.00
_cell.angle_gamma   90.00
#
_symmetry.space_group_name_H-M   'P 1'
#
loop_
_entity.id
_entity.type
_entity.pdbx_description
1 polymer ?
#
loop_
_entity_poly.entity_id
_entity_poly.type
_entity_poly.pdbx_seq_one_letter_code
_entity_poly.pdbx_strand_id
1 'polypeptide(L)'
;MFTLAYHALLRIGEMTVNKKYYNRVISLGQAVVLHEKLVINFIDFKHSNGKQFHLEIAKNENDNICAVMALTSYLILRTNKGGPLFLNSSGDAVCRQLFQHALNGALNFCGLSRTYYKPHSFRIGFATDASAKGLSNKTIRTLGRWKSDAFKLYIRQSGQISSL
;
A
#
# COMPACT_ATOMS: atom_id res chain seq x y z
N MET A 1 4.00 5.18 5.67
CA MET A 1 3.58 5.04 4.24
C MET A 1 3.90 3.66 3.66
N PHE A 2 5.15 3.15 3.72
CA PHE A 2 5.50 1.81 3.20
C PHE A 2 4.74 0.66 3.84
N THR A 3 4.61 0.66 5.17
CA THR A 3 3.85 -0.34 5.93
C THR A 3 2.41 -0.42 5.44
N LEU A 4 1.75 0.74 5.25
CA LEU A 4 0.40 0.76 4.70
C LEU A 4 0.36 0.26 3.25
N ALA A 5 1.31 0.66 2.42
CA ALA A 5 1.40 0.20 1.03
C ALA A 5 1.50 -1.33 0.92
N TYR A 6 2.23 -1.95 1.86
CA TYR A 6 2.37 -3.39 1.99
C TYR A 6 1.06 -4.05 2.40
N HIS A 7 0.57 -3.74 3.61
CA HIS A 7 -0.59 -4.41 4.19
C HIS A 7 -1.91 -4.14 3.45
N ALA A 8 -2.04 -2.98 2.80
CA ALA A 8 -3.24 -2.64 2.02
C ALA A 8 -3.15 -2.99 0.52
N LEU A 9 -2.02 -3.60 0.11
CA LEU A 9 -1.64 -3.81 -1.29
C LEU A 9 -1.87 -2.55 -2.14
N LEU A 10 -1.40 -1.37 -1.71
CA LEU A 10 -1.69 -0.14 -2.43
C LEU A 10 -0.98 -0.05 -3.77
N ARG A 11 -1.66 0.45 -4.80
CA ARG A 11 -1.00 0.94 -6.01
C ARG A 11 -0.36 2.28 -5.69
N ILE A 12 0.76 2.60 -6.33
CA ILE A 12 1.41 3.90 -6.15
C ILE A 12 0.48 5.09 -6.42
N GLY A 13 -0.43 4.96 -7.40
CA GLY A 13 -1.43 5.98 -7.70
C GLY A 13 -2.59 6.09 -6.70
N GLU A 14 -2.73 5.14 -5.78
CA GLU A 14 -3.70 5.21 -4.67
C GLU A 14 -3.14 6.01 -3.48
N MET A 15 -1.82 6.27 -3.45
CA MET A 15 -1.14 6.93 -2.33
C MET A 15 -0.27 8.14 -2.71
N THR A 16 -0.08 8.40 -4.00
CA THR A 16 0.70 9.54 -4.48
C THR A 16 -0.04 10.31 -5.55
N VAL A 17 0.01 11.63 -5.47
CA VAL A 17 -0.63 12.51 -6.44
C VAL A 17 0.22 12.67 -7.70
N ASN A 18 -0.50 12.86 -8.81
CA ASN A 18 0.01 13.40 -10.06
C ASN A 18 -0.97 14.50 -10.48
N LYS A 19 -0.48 15.56 -11.18
CA LYS A 19 -1.29 16.65 -11.73
C LYS A 19 -2.58 16.15 -12.43
N LYS A 20 -2.56 14.97 -13.05
CA LYS A 20 -3.72 14.38 -13.76
C LYS A 20 -4.68 13.56 -12.89
N TYR A 21 -4.29 13.14 -11.68
CA TYR A 21 -5.04 12.12 -10.89
C TYR A 21 -5.15 12.45 -9.40
N TYR A 22 -5.23 13.73 -9.03
CA TYR A 22 -5.34 14.16 -7.63
C TYR A 22 -6.52 13.48 -6.90
N ASN A 23 -7.65 13.29 -7.59
CA ASN A 23 -8.89 12.78 -6.99
C ASN A 23 -8.94 11.25 -6.81
N ARG A 24 -7.88 10.52 -7.17
CA ARG A 24 -7.83 9.05 -7.11
C ARG A 24 -6.96 8.49 -6.00
N VAL A 25 -6.37 9.38 -5.19
CA VAL A 25 -5.62 8.97 -4.00
C VAL A 25 -6.59 8.76 -2.84
N ILE A 26 -6.20 7.92 -1.90
CA ILE A 26 -6.91 7.76 -0.64
C ILE A 26 -6.90 9.11 0.08
N SER A 27 -8.09 9.63 0.37
CA SER A 27 -8.26 10.82 1.20
C SER A 27 -8.26 10.48 2.68
N LEU A 28 -8.07 11.48 3.54
CA LEU A 28 -8.09 11.31 4.99
C LEU A 28 -9.34 10.57 5.49
N GLY A 29 -10.53 11.00 5.04
CA GLY A 29 -11.80 10.41 5.48
C GLY A 29 -12.04 8.98 5.00
N GLN A 30 -11.21 8.47 4.08
CA GLN A 30 -11.31 7.09 3.61
C GLN A 30 -10.50 6.09 4.46
N ALA A 31 -9.63 6.55 5.36
CA ALA A 31 -8.83 5.69 6.23
C ALA A 31 -9.17 5.97 7.69
N VAL A 32 -9.75 4.97 8.37
CA VAL A 32 -10.19 5.09 9.76
C VAL A 32 -9.44 4.06 10.60
N VAL A 33 -8.71 4.56 11.60
CA VAL A 33 -8.09 3.73 12.62
C VAL A 33 -9.08 3.51 13.75
N LEU A 34 -9.33 2.25 14.05
CA LEU A 34 -10.04 1.76 15.23
C LEU A 34 -9.02 1.04 16.12
N HIS A 35 -9.36 0.78 17.39
CA HIS A 35 -8.41 0.29 18.41
C HIS A 35 -7.54 -0.89 17.92
N GLU A 36 -8.16 -1.90 17.31
CA GLU A 36 -7.46 -3.12 16.87
C GLU A 36 -7.47 -3.32 15.34
N LYS A 37 -7.93 -2.34 14.56
CA LYS A 37 -7.95 -2.45 13.10
C LYS A 37 -7.93 -1.12 12.37
N LEU A 38 -7.40 -1.16 11.16
CA LEU A 38 -7.48 -0.07 10.19
C LEU A 38 -8.47 -0.45 9.09
N VAL A 39 -9.39 0.45 8.82
CA VAL A 39 -10.37 0.35 7.75
C VAL A 39 -10.03 1.33 6.63
N ILE A 40 -10.01 0.85 5.38
CA ILE A 40 -9.84 1.71 4.19
C ILE A 40 -10.99 1.51 3.22
N ASN A 41 -11.70 2.59 2.93
CA ASN A 41 -12.79 2.65 1.97
C ASN A 41 -12.29 3.17 0.62
N PHE A 42 -12.09 2.29 -0.35
CA PHE A 42 -11.69 2.65 -1.70
C PHE A 42 -12.91 3.05 -2.54
N ILE A 43 -13.04 4.34 -2.86
CA ILE A 43 -14.19 4.91 -3.59
C ILE A 43 -13.97 4.88 -5.10
N ASP A 44 -12.85 5.44 -5.58
CA ASP A 44 -12.40 5.33 -6.98
C ASP A 44 -10.98 4.77 -7.03
N PHE A 45 -10.76 3.80 -7.91
CA PHE A 45 -9.46 3.19 -8.14
C PHE A 45 -9.41 2.58 -9.54
N LYS A 46 -8.19 2.30 -10.01
CA LYS A 46 -8.01 1.72 -11.35
C LYS A 46 -8.82 0.44 -11.51
N HIS A 47 -9.70 0.43 -12.51
CA HIS A 47 -10.62 -0.68 -12.83
C HIS A 47 -11.76 -0.90 -11.81
N SER A 48 -12.07 0.06 -10.93
CA SER A 48 -13.23 0.00 -10.03
C SER A 48 -14.55 -0.18 -10.79
N ASN A 49 -14.69 0.42 -11.98
CA ASN A 49 -15.95 0.53 -12.74
C ASN A 49 -17.11 0.99 -11.84
N GLY A 50 -16.84 1.94 -10.93
CA GLY A 50 -17.82 2.47 -9.97
C GLY A 50 -18.05 1.60 -8.71
N LYS A 51 -17.41 0.43 -8.60
CA LYS A 51 -17.52 -0.41 -7.40
C LYS A 51 -16.57 0.06 -6.31
N GLN A 52 -17.13 0.33 -5.14
CA GLN A 52 -16.35 0.57 -3.94
C GLN A 52 -15.75 -0.73 -3.39
N PHE A 53 -14.64 -0.62 -2.68
CA PHE A 53 -14.01 -1.75 -2.01
C PHE A 53 -13.65 -1.39 -0.59
N HIS A 54 -13.99 -2.28 0.34
CA HIS A 54 -13.71 -2.13 1.75
C HIS A 54 -12.57 -3.07 2.15
N LEU A 55 -11.56 -2.54 2.82
CA LEU A 55 -10.44 -3.31 3.31
C LEU A 55 -10.27 -3.11 4.81
N GLU A 56 -10.22 -4.21 5.53
CA GLU A 56 -9.84 -4.24 6.94
C GLU A 56 -8.44 -4.81 7.10
N ILE A 57 -7.63 -4.17 7.94
CA ILE A 57 -6.28 -4.58 8.29
C ILE A 57 -6.24 -4.67 9.80
N ALA A 58 -6.12 -5.89 10.32
CA ALA A 58 -5.94 -6.11 11.75
C ALA A 58 -4.60 -5.53 12.23
N LYS A 59 -4.56 -5.14 13.50
CA LYS A 59 -3.32 -4.80 14.19
C LYS A 59 -2.35 -6.00 14.12
N ASN A 60 -1.09 -5.69 13.86
CA ASN A 60 -0.02 -6.68 13.84
C ASN A 60 0.59 -6.76 15.24
N GLU A 61 0.92 -7.96 15.70
CA GLU A 61 1.62 -8.18 16.98
C GLU A 61 3.00 -7.52 17.01
N ASN A 62 3.65 -7.39 15.85
CA ASN A 62 4.90 -6.65 15.73
C ASN A 62 4.64 -5.19 15.34
N ASP A 63 4.75 -4.31 16.32
CA ASP A 63 4.52 -2.87 16.18
C ASP A 63 5.38 -2.20 15.09
N ASN A 64 6.61 -2.70 14.85
CA ASN A 64 7.53 -2.13 13.85
C ASN A 64 7.01 -2.27 12.41
N ILE A 65 6.14 -3.25 12.18
CA ILE A 65 5.52 -3.50 10.87
C ILE A 65 3.99 -3.38 10.94
N CYS A 66 3.44 -2.82 12.02
CA CYS A 66 2.01 -2.70 12.20
C CYS A 66 1.46 -1.49 11.42
N ALA A 67 0.64 -1.74 10.40
CA ALA A 67 0.03 -0.66 9.61
C ALA A 67 -0.92 0.21 10.44
N VAL A 68 -1.60 -0.38 11.44
CA VAL A 68 -2.45 0.35 12.39
C VAL A 68 -1.59 1.34 13.17
N MET A 69 -0.56 0.88 13.88
CA MET A 69 0.33 1.74 14.66
C MET A 69 1.03 2.79 13.80
N ALA A 70 1.60 2.39 12.66
CA ALA A 70 2.29 3.30 11.76
C ALA A 70 1.37 4.42 11.23
N LEU A 71 0.09 4.10 10.95
CA LEU A 71 -0.87 5.11 10.53
C LEU A 71 -1.32 5.98 11.71
N THR A 72 -1.57 5.41 12.89
CA THR A 72 -1.90 6.16 14.12
C THR A 72 -0.85 7.21 14.42
N SER A 73 0.43 6.81 14.51
CA SER A 73 1.54 7.74 14.77
C SER A 73 1.64 8.82 13.70
N TYR A 74 1.41 8.46 12.44
CA TYR A 74 1.39 9.44 11.35
C TYR A 74 0.24 10.44 11.51
N LEU A 75 -0.97 9.99 11.84
CA LEU A 75 -2.15 10.86 11.97
C LEU A 75 -2.05 11.84 13.13
N ILE A 76 -1.29 11.53 14.20
CA ILE A 76 -0.99 12.46 15.29
C ILE A 76 -0.15 13.64 14.81
N LEU A 77 0.84 13.37 13.95
CA LEU A 77 1.76 14.39 13.42
C LEU A 77 1.17 15.13 12.22
N ARG A 78 0.24 14.48 11.51
CA ARG A 78 -0.42 15.03 10.34
C ARG A 78 -1.35 16.18 10.76
N THR A 79 -1.29 17.31 10.06
CA THR A 79 -2.27 18.39 10.24
C THR A 79 -3.68 17.89 9.94
N ASN A 80 -4.72 18.38 10.64
CA ASN A 80 -6.10 17.93 10.41
C ASN A 80 -6.75 18.48 9.12
N LYS A 81 -5.95 18.92 8.16
CA LYS A 81 -6.43 19.42 6.86
C LYS A 81 -7.03 18.27 6.07
N GLY A 82 -8.18 18.50 5.43
CA GLY A 82 -8.78 17.53 4.50
C GLY A 82 -7.92 17.26 3.26
N GLY A 83 -8.37 16.34 2.40
CA GLY A 83 -7.69 15.99 1.15
C GLY A 83 -6.90 14.68 1.24
N PRO A 84 -5.79 14.54 0.47
CA PRO A 84 -4.99 13.31 0.43
C PRO A 84 -4.55 12.84 1.82
N LEU A 85 -4.50 11.52 2.00
CA LEU A 85 -4.07 10.90 3.26
C LEU A 85 -2.61 11.27 3.57
N PHE A 86 -1.73 11.09 2.59
CA PHE A 86 -0.29 11.31 2.74
C PHE A 86 0.13 12.71 2.28
N LEU A 87 0.66 13.47 3.22
CA LEU A 87 1.26 14.79 3.06
C LEU A 87 2.77 14.74 3.38
N ASN A 88 3.54 15.62 2.74
CA ASN A 88 4.94 15.87 3.08
C ASN A 88 5.04 16.80 4.31
N SER A 89 6.27 17.09 4.75
CA SER A 89 6.53 17.98 5.89
C SER A 89 6.05 19.42 5.68
N SER A 90 5.88 19.86 4.43
CA SER A 90 5.32 21.17 4.07
C SER A 90 3.79 21.18 4.05
N GLY A 91 3.13 20.03 4.26
CA GLY A 91 1.67 19.90 4.21
C GLY A 91 1.09 19.68 2.81
N ASP A 92 1.93 19.49 1.79
CA ASP A 92 1.51 19.20 0.42
C ASP A 92 1.34 17.70 0.19
N ALA A 93 0.44 17.33 -0.71
CA ALA A 93 0.22 15.94 -1.06
C ALA A 93 1.48 15.27 -1.62
N VAL A 94 1.79 14.06 -1.14
CA VAL A 94 2.99 13.33 -1.56
C VAL A 94 2.91 12.96 -3.04
N CYS A 95 3.90 13.37 -3.83
CA CYS A 95 4.02 12.99 -5.23
C CYS A 95 4.84 11.70 -5.41
N ARG A 96 4.74 11.07 -6.59
CA ARG A 96 5.46 9.82 -6.90
C ARG A 96 6.99 9.95 -6.78
N GLN A 97 7.54 11.11 -7.15
CA GLN A 97 8.98 11.36 -7.06
C GLN A 97 9.46 11.34 -5.61
N LEU A 98 8.74 12.00 -4.70
CA LEU A 98 9.06 12.02 -3.28
C LEU A 98 8.98 10.62 -2.67
N PHE A 99 7.94 9.85 -2.98
CA PHE A 99 7.85 8.46 -2.55
C PHE A 99 9.04 7.63 -3.06
N GLN A 100 9.41 7.79 -4.33
CA GLN A 100 10.50 7.04 -4.92
C GLN A 100 11.86 7.44 -4.35
N HIS A 101 12.06 8.72 -4.03
CA HIS A 101 13.24 9.19 -3.32
C HIS A 101 13.34 8.55 -1.93
N ALA A 102 12.26 8.59 -1.14
CA ALA A 102 12.22 7.96 0.18
C ALA A 102 12.46 6.44 0.10
N LEU A 103 11.86 5.76 -0.90
CA LEU A 103 12.05 4.33 -1.11
C LEU A 103 13.50 4.01 -1.44
N ASN A 104 14.12 4.79 -2.34
CA ASN A 104 15.52 4.61 -2.69
C ASN A 104 16.46 4.82 -1.49
N GLY A 105 16.16 5.80 -0.64
CA GLY A 105 16.91 6.03 0.60
C GLY A 105 16.84 4.82 1.54
N ALA A 106 15.62 4.31 1.78
CA ALA A 106 15.42 3.12 2.61
C ALA A 106 16.11 1.86 2.04
N LEU A 107 16.02 1.65 0.73
CA LEU A 107 16.68 0.51 0.08
C LEU A 107 18.21 0.61 0.19
N ASN A 108 18.77 1.80 -0.03
CA ASN A 108 20.21 2.03 0.12
C ASN A 108 20.67 1.76 1.56
N PHE A 109 19.94 2.28 2.54
CA PHE A 109 20.21 2.04 3.95
C PHE A 109 20.23 0.53 4.29
N CYS A 110 19.33 -0.25 3.69
CA CYS A 110 19.29 -1.70 3.87
C CYS A 110 20.27 -2.48 2.98
N GLY A 111 21.12 -1.84 2.18
CA GLY A 111 22.03 -2.51 1.24
C GLY A 111 21.31 -3.22 0.08
N LEU A 112 20.06 -2.84 -0.22
CA LEU A 112 19.23 -3.46 -1.25
C LEU A 112 19.32 -2.71 -2.58
N SER A 113 19.44 -3.45 -3.69
CA SER A 113 19.49 -2.83 -5.01
C SER A 113 18.14 -2.28 -5.46
N ARG A 114 18.16 -1.00 -5.87
CA ARG A 114 17.03 -0.25 -6.45
C ARG A 114 16.52 -0.84 -7.76
N THR A 115 17.26 -1.75 -8.40
CA THR A 115 16.83 -2.42 -9.64
C THR A 115 15.67 -3.39 -9.36
N TYR A 116 15.70 -4.10 -8.23
CA TYR A 116 14.74 -5.15 -7.90
C TYR A 116 13.47 -4.65 -7.19
N TYR A 117 13.56 -3.53 -6.48
CA TYR A 117 12.45 -3.01 -5.68
C TYR A 117 11.84 -1.76 -6.31
N LYS A 118 10.56 -1.86 -6.63
CA LYS A 118 9.73 -0.78 -7.19
C LYS A 118 8.49 -0.61 -6.31
N PRO A 119 7.71 0.49 -6.47
CA PRO A 119 6.47 0.65 -5.73
C PRO A 119 5.48 -0.53 -5.85
N HIS A 120 5.50 -1.27 -6.96
CA HIS A 120 4.66 -2.45 -7.12
C HIS A 120 5.12 -3.65 -6.27
N SER A 121 6.39 -3.69 -5.85
CA SER A 121 6.97 -4.76 -5.03
C SER A 121 6.24 -4.94 -3.71
N PHE A 122 5.67 -3.89 -3.11
CA PHE A 122 4.87 -4.00 -1.89
C PHE A 122 3.64 -4.90 -2.09
N ARG A 123 2.96 -4.77 -3.25
CA ARG A 123 1.78 -5.58 -3.58
C ARG A 123 2.16 -7.03 -3.87
N ILE A 124 3.28 -7.23 -4.56
CA ILE A 124 3.84 -8.56 -4.84
C ILE A 124 4.21 -9.26 -3.54
N GLY A 125 4.93 -8.57 -2.65
CA GLY A 125 5.39 -9.12 -1.38
C GLY A 125 4.21 -9.57 -0.52
N PHE A 126 3.22 -8.72 -0.29
CA PHE A 126 2.06 -9.11 0.53
C PHE A 126 1.28 -10.28 -0.08
N ALA A 127 1.09 -10.31 -1.41
CA ALA A 127 0.42 -11.43 -2.06
C ALA A 127 1.21 -12.74 -1.94
N THR A 128 2.53 -12.66 -2.01
CA THR A 128 3.43 -13.81 -1.81
C THR A 128 3.36 -14.31 -0.38
N ASP A 129 3.47 -13.42 0.62
CA ASP A 129 3.33 -13.76 2.04
C ASP A 129 1.96 -14.35 2.37
N ALA A 130 0.89 -13.76 1.82
CA ALA A 130 -0.46 -14.26 2.00
C ALA A 130 -0.61 -15.68 1.45
N SER A 131 -0.03 -15.96 0.27
CA SER A 131 -0.02 -17.30 -0.30
C SER A 131 0.79 -18.27 0.56
N ALA A 132 1.96 -17.86 1.06
CA ALA A 132 2.79 -18.67 1.93
C ALA A 132 2.10 -19.00 3.26
N LYS A 133 1.24 -18.09 3.75
CA LYS A 133 0.37 -18.28 4.93
C LYS A 133 -0.90 -19.09 4.63
N GLY A 134 -1.05 -19.63 3.42
CA GLY A 134 -2.17 -20.49 3.04
C GLY A 134 -3.47 -19.76 2.68
N LEU A 135 -3.44 -18.44 2.47
CA LEU A 135 -4.64 -17.74 2.01
C LEU A 135 -5.02 -18.22 0.60
N SER A 136 -6.31 -18.43 0.38
CA SER A 136 -6.79 -18.87 -0.92
C SER A 136 -6.48 -17.84 -2.02
N ASN A 137 -6.23 -18.34 -3.23
CA ASN A 137 -6.09 -17.52 -4.44
C ASN A 137 -7.25 -16.54 -4.62
N LYS A 138 -8.49 -16.96 -4.30
CA LYS A 138 -9.68 -16.11 -4.34
C LYS A 138 -9.56 -14.93 -3.35
N THR A 139 -9.13 -15.19 -2.13
CA THR A 139 -8.92 -14.17 -1.09
C THR A 139 -7.84 -13.17 -1.51
N ILE A 140 -6.68 -13.66 -1.95
CA ILE A 140 -5.55 -12.80 -2.39
C ILE A 140 -5.98 -11.91 -3.56
N ARG A 141 -6.69 -12.50 -4.54
CA ARG A 141 -7.23 -11.77 -5.70
C ARG A 141 -8.15 -10.62 -5.25
N THR A 142 -9.04 -10.89 -4.30
CA THR A 142 -9.96 -9.91 -3.73
C THR A 142 -9.22 -8.81 -2.98
N LEU A 143 -8.32 -9.16 -2.05
CA LEU A 143 -7.56 -8.20 -1.24
C LEU A 143 -6.76 -7.22 -2.11
N GLY A 144 -6.09 -7.71 -3.15
CA GLY A 144 -5.34 -6.85 -4.06
C GLY A 144 -6.18 -6.17 -5.13
N ARG A 145 -7.50 -6.40 -5.19
CA ARG A 145 -8.37 -5.80 -6.21
C ARG A 145 -7.88 -6.14 -7.62
N TRP A 146 -7.54 -7.40 -7.87
CA TRP A 146 -7.19 -7.91 -9.21
C TRP A 146 -8.43 -8.43 -9.94
N LYS A 147 -8.61 -8.05 -11.21
CA LYS A 147 -9.75 -8.52 -12.04
C LYS A 147 -9.56 -9.91 -12.62
N SER A 148 -8.31 -10.33 -12.76
CA SER A 148 -7.93 -11.61 -13.34
C SER A 148 -6.87 -12.29 -12.49
N ASP A 149 -6.52 -13.51 -12.88
CA ASP A 149 -5.49 -14.31 -12.25
C ASP A 149 -4.07 -13.79 -12.54
N ALA A 150 -3.91 -12.58 -13.09
CA ALA A 150 -2.63 -11.90 -13.26
C ALA A 150 -1.80 -11.82 -11.97
N PHE A 151 -2.44 -11.91 -10.80
CA PHE A 151 -1.73 -11.94 -9.52
C PHE A 151 -0.91 -13.23 -9.31
N LYS A 152 -1.28 -14.34 -9.97
CA LYS A 152 -0.52 -15.60 -9.90
C LYS A 152 0.90 -15.46 -10.44
N LEU A 153 1.10 -14.56 -11.41
CA LEU A 153 2.44 -14.23 -11.93
C LEU A 153 3.34 -13.57 -10.87
N TYR A 154 2.74 -13.00 -9.81
CA TYR A 154 3.47 -12.36 -8.73
C TYR A 154 3.77 -13.29 -7.55
N ILE A 155 3.01 -14.38 -7.38
CA ILE A 155 3.24 -15.34 -6.31
C ILE A 155 4.42 -16.22 -6.72
N ARG A 156 5.61 -15.85 -6.26
CA ARG A 156 6.80 -16.66 -6.43
C ARG A 156 6.75 -17.81 -5.43
N GLN A 157 6.43 -19.02 -5.91
CA GLN A 157 6.68 -20.23 -5.12
C GLN A 157 8.20 -20.35 -4.93
N SER A 158 8.63 -20.54 -3.69
CA SER A 158 10.03 -20.76 -3.33
C SER A 158 10.63 -21.87 -4.20
N GLY A 159 11.43 -21.50 -5.21
CA GLY A 159 12.00 -22.44 -6.17
C GLY A 159 12.34 -21.89 -7.57
N GLN A 160 11.78 -20.76 -8.00
CA GLN A 160 12.14 -20.18 -9.31
C GLN A 160 12.76 -18.78 -9.17
N ILE A 161 14.09 -18.76 -9.20
CA ILE A 161 14.86 -17.58 -9.60
C ILE A 161 14.82 -17.55 -11.12
N SER A 162 14.03 -16.65 -11.70
CA SER A 162 14.19 -16.30 -13.11
C SER A 162 14.40 -14.79 -13.22
N SER A 163 15.51 -14.49 -13.88
CA SER A 163 16.04 -13.18 -14.27
C SER A 163 14.97 -12.23 -14.82
N LEU A 164 15.15 -10.95 -14.48
CA LEU A 164 14.39 -9.80 -14.98
C LEU A 164 14.36 -9.72 -16.51
#